data_AF-A0A522T5Z2-F1
#
_entry.id   AF-A0A522T5Z2-F1
#
_cell.length_a   1.000
_cell.length_b   1.000
_cell.length_c   1.000
_cell.angle_alpha   90.00
_cell.angle_beta   90.00
_cell.angle_gamma   90.00
#
_symmetry.space_group_name_H-M   'P 1'
#
loop_
_entity.id
_entity.type
_entity.pdbx_description
1 polymer ?
#
loop_
_entity_poly.entity_id
_entity_poly.type
_entity_poly.pdbx_seq_one_letter_code
_entity_poly.pdbx_strand_id
1 'polypeptide(L)'
;MQKQFKDRFSLGIIDKDKHVLNYLDEFNEACKSSSLILHKHKTWHHYVIQIYPAIERFILDNAMACSLSLSDFSLPTELNEFKRLTKSVNSKNDDRFRRLFKAMDRHGTVEIKRLTAWIKYLKKHQYNTKIDDLRNL
;
A
#
# COMPACT_ATOMS: atom_id res chain seq x y z
N MET A 1 -10.48 12.50 -1.98
CA MET A 1 -9.73 13.33 -1.01
C MET A 1 -9.98 14.83 -1.19
N GLN A 2 -9.90 15.36 -2.42
CA GLN A 2 -9.94 16.81 -2.73
C GLN A 2 -11.05 17.65 -2.08
N LYS A 3 -12.27 17.11 -1.88
CA LYS A 3 -13.39 17.89 -1.31
C LYS A 3 -13.71 17.59 0.15
N GLN A 4 -13.47 16.37 0.64
CA GLN A 4 -13.84 15.96 2.02
C GLN A 4 -12.71 16.10 3.04
N PHE A 5 -11.44 16.13 2.61
CA PHE A 5 -10.28 16.10 3.52
C PHE A 5 -9.31 17.25 3.28
N LYS A 6 -9.75 18.33 2.63
CA LYS A 6 -8.88 19.44 2.20
C LYS A 6 -7.93 19.94 3.31
N ASP A 7 -8.42 20.05 4.55
CA ASP A 7 -7.65 20.51 5.71
C ASP A 7 -7.27 19.38 6.69
N ARG A 8 -7.51 18.12 6.29
CA ARG A 8 -7.23 16.95 7.13
C ARG A 8 -6.09 16.14 6.55
N PHE A 9 -5.31 15.54 7.44
CA PHE A 9 -4.39 14.49 7.03
C PHE A 9 -5.16 13.37 6.32
N SER A 10 -4.65 12.93 5.18
CA SER A 10 -5.20 11.78 4.47
C SER A 10 -4.08 10.94 3.86
N LEU A 11 -4.25 9.62 3.96
CA LEU A 11 -3.36 8.63 3.39
C LEU A 11 -4.20 7.69 2.52
N GLY A 12 -3.86 7.65 1.23
CA GLY A 12 -4.44 6.72 0.26
C GLY A 12 -3.43 5.64 -0.08
N ILE A 13 -3.92 4.43 -0.33
CA ILE A 13 -3.14 3.36 -0.93
C ILE A 13 -3.86 3.01 -2.23
N ILE A 14 -3.16 3.08 -3.35
CA ILE A 14 -3.73 2.85 -4.68
C ILE A 14 -2.89 1.81 -5.43
N ASP A 15 -3.53 1.12 -6.36
CA ASP A 15 -2.82 0.32 -7.35
C ASP A 15 -2.32 1.23 -8.49
N LYS A 16 -1.18 0.87 -9.11
CA LYS A 16 -0.77 1.48 -10.37
C LYS A 16 -1.59 0.87 -11.51
N ASP A 17 -2.87 1.19 -11.53
CA ASP A 17 -3.74 0.87 -12.66
C ASP A 17 -3.39 1.73 -13.88
N LYS A 18 -3.73 1.23 -15.08
CA LYS A 18 -3.43 1.88 -16.38
C LYS A 18 -4.06 3.26 -16.54
N HIS A 19 -5.06 3.60 -15.73
CA HIS A 19 -5.68 4.91 -15.73
C HIS A 19 -4.97 5.78 -14.70
N VAL A 20 -4.02 6.59 -15.17
CA VAL A 20 -3.42 7.64 -14.34
C VAL A 20 -4.56 8.56 -13.92
N LEU A 21 -4.94 8.50 -12.65
CA LEU A 21 -5.92 9.44 -12.11
C LEU A 21 -5.29 10.83 -12.21
N ASN A 22 -5.94 11.78 -12.90
CA ASN A 22 -5.53 13.21 -12.95
C ASN A 22 -5.26 13.80 -11.55
N TYR A 23 -5.75 13.14 -10.50
CA TYR A 23 -5.44 13.45 -9.11
C TYR A 23 -3.95 13.37 -8.75
N LEU A 24 -3.17 12.46 -9.35
CA LEU A 24 -1.73 12.35 -9.08
C LEU A 24 -0.93 13.53 -9.63
N ASP A 25 -1.48 14.33 -10.55
CA ASP A 25 -0.80 15.52 -11.09
C ASP A 25 -0.56 16.60 -10.03
N GLU A 26 -1.36 16.59 -8.96
CA GLU A 26 -1.21 17.48 -7.80
C GLU A 26 -0.19 16.96 -6.77
N PHE A 27 0.42 15.80 -7.03
CA PHE A 27 1.41 15.17 -6.16
C PHE A 27 2.81 15.20 -6.75
N ASN A 28 3.79 15.21 -5.87
CA ASN A 28 5.18 14.95 -6.20
C ASN A 28 5.57 13.57 -5.68
N GLU A 29 6.35 12.83 -6.47
CA GLU A 29 7.01 11.61 -5.99
C GLU A 29 7.97 12.00 -4.85
N ALA A 30 7.74 11.47 -3.66
CA ALA A 30 8.55 11.72 -2.48
C ALA A 30 9.64 10.65 -2.33
N CYS A 31 9.24 9.38 -2.47
CA CYS A 31 10.10 8.22 -2.32
C CYS A 31 9.65 7.09 -3.26
N LYS A 32 10.59 6.25 -3.68
CA LYS A 32 10.32 5.10 -4.55
C LYS A 32 11.15 3.89 -4.11
N SER A 33 10.50 2.73 -4.12
CA SER A 33 11.07 1.40 -3.92
C SER A 33 10.84 0.54 -5.17
N SER A 34 11.19 -0.74 -5.10
CA SER A 34 10.97 -1.71 -6.18
C SER A 34 9.48 -1.87 -6.53
N SER A 35 8.60 -1.88 -5.53
CA SER A 35 7.17 -2.15 -5.72
C SER A 35 6.25 -1.10 -5.08
N LEU A 36 6.82 -0.06 -4.48
CA LEU A 36 6.09 0.99 -3.76
C LEU A 36 6.57 2.38 -4.18
N ILE A 37 5.64 3.30 -4.38
CA ILE A 37 5.92 4.72 -4.66
C ILE A 37 5.11 5.55 -3.68
N LEU A 38 5.77 6.41 -2.92
CA LEU A 38 5.12 7.37 -2.04
C LEU A 38 5.04 8.72 -2.73
N HIS A 39 3.83 9.22 -2.87
CA HIS A 39 3.49 10.52 -3.43
C HIS A 39 3.04 11.46 -2.30
N LYS A 40 3.52 12.71 -2.31
CA LYS A 40 3.08 13.77 -1.40
C LYS A 40 2.39 14.87 -2.20
N HIS A 41 1.21 15.31 -1.73
CA HIS A 41 0.50 16.42 -2.34
C HIS A 41 1.31 17.72 -2.21
N LYS A 42 1.31 18.54 -3.26
CA LYS A 42 2.11 19.77 -3.35
C LYS A 42 1.78 20.77 -2.24
N THR A 43 0.51 20.82 -1.81
CA THR A 43 -0.01 21.87 -0.92
C THR A 43 -0.56 21.35 0.41
N TRP A 44 -0.95 20.09 0.49
CA TRP A 44 -1.72 19.55 1.62
C TRP A 44 -1.01 18.36 2.26
N HIS A 45 -1.38 18.03 3.49
CA HIS A 45 -0.88 16.84 4.20
C HIS A 45 -1.56 15.56 3.70
N HIS A 46 -1.62 15.39 2.38
CA HIS A 46 -2.18 14.24 1.70
C HIS A 46 -1.06 13.41 1.12
N TYR A 47 -1.16 12.11 1.32
CA TYR A 47 -0.14 11.14 0.92
C TYR A 47 -0.81 10.01 0.16
N VAL A 48 -0.17 9.55 -0.89
CA VAL A 48 -0.64 8.40 -1.68
C VAL A 48 0.50 7.40 -1.82
N ILE A 49 0.30 6.20 -1.32
CA ILE A 49 1.20 5.07 -1.55
C ILE A 49 0.65 4.30 -2.74
N GLN A 50 1.39 4.32 -3.84
CA GLN A 50 1.07 3.57 -5.03
C GLN A 50 1.86 2.26 -5.06
N ILE A 51 1.16 1.15 -5.24
CA ILE A 51 1.75 -0.19 -5.35
C ILE A 51 1.90 -0.56 -6.82
N TYR A 52 3.03 -1.15 -7.21
CA TYR A 52 3.35 -1.57 -8.58
C TYR A 52 3.89 -3.01 -8.58
N PRO A 53 3.53 -3.88 -9.56
CA PRO A 53 2.69 -3.64 -10.74
C PRO A 53 1.18 -3.83 -10.59
N ALA A 54 0.76 -4.63 -9.61
CA ALA A 54 -0.63 -4.80 -9.20
C ALA A 54 -0.63 -5.13 -7.71
N ILE A 55 -1.65 -4.74 -6.94
CA ILE A 55 -1.74 -5.09 -5.52
C ILE A 55 -1.76 -6.62 -5.35
N GLU A 56 -2.47 -7.33 -6.22
CA GLU A 56 -2.52 -8.79 -6.18
C GLU A 56 -1.15 -9.43 -6.38
N ARG A 57 -0.42 -8.91 -7.36
CA ARG A 57 0.91 -9.42 -7.69
C ARG A 57 1.90 -9.12 -6.57
N PHE A 58 1.82 -7.92 -6.01
CA PHE A 58 2.60 -7.52 -4.85
C PHE A 58 2.38 -8.47 -3.66
N ILE A 59 1.13 -8.82 -3.36
CA ILE A 59 0.83 -9.75 -2.25
C ILE A 59 1.40 -11.14 -2.53
N LEU A 60 1.22 -11.68 -3.74
CA LEU A 60 1.73 -12.99 -4.12
C LEU A 60 3.27 -13.06 -4.06
N ASP A 61 3.95 -12.05 -4.60
CA ASP A 61 5.42 -12.00 -4.62
C ASP A 61 5.97 -11.89 -3.18
N ASN A 62 5.32 -11.11 -2.30
CA ASN A 62 5.73 -11.01 -0.89
C ASN A 62 5.43 -12.28 -0.10
N ALA A 63 4.31 -12.97 -0.37
CA ALA A 63 4.00 -14.24 0.26
C ALA A 63 5.03 -15.31 -0.14
N MET A 64 5.35 -15.40 -1.43
CA MET A 64 6.36 -16.30 -1.96
C MET A 64 7.75 -16.01 -1.36
N ALA A 65 8.13 -14.74 -1.24
CA ALA A 65 9.38 -14.34 -0.60
C ALA A 65 9.46 -14.69 0.89
N CYS A 66 8.30 -14.79 1.58
CA CYS A 66 8.21 -15.27 2.96
C CYS A 66 8.12 -16.80 3.07
N SER A 67 8.15 -17.53 1.95
CA SER A 67 7.80 -18.97 1.90
C SER A 67 6.41 -19.27 2.49
N LEU A 68 5.48 -18.33 2.36
CA LEU A 68 4.08 -18.47 2.77
C LEU A 68 3.22 -18.88 1.58
N SER A 69 2.30 -19.83 1.78
CA SER A 69 1.27 -20.11 0.79
C SER A 69 -0.01 -19.36 1.12
N LEU A 70 -0.67 -18.81 0.09
CA LEU A 70 -2.00 -18.20 0.25
C LEU A 70 -3.03 -19.24 0.73
N SER A 71 -2.84 -20.53 0.39
CA SER A 71 -3.70 -21.62 0.85
C SER A 71 -3.74 -21.74 2.37
N ASP A 72 -2.64 -21.42 3.07
CA ASP A 72 -2.53 -21.46 4.54
C ASP A 72 -3.51 -20.48 5.20
N PHE A 73 -3.95 -19.48 4.44
CA PHE A 73 -4.91 -18.47 4.85
C PHE A 73 -6.29 -18.67 4.23
N SER A 74 -6.52 -19.80 3.55
CA SER A 74 -7.73 -20.09 2.77
C SER A 74 -7.98 -19.06 1.65
N LEU A 75 -6.89 -18.59 1.03
CA LEU A 75 -6.90 -17.69 -0.12
C LEU A 75 -6.45 -18.44 -1.40
N PRO A 76 -6.97 -18.07 -2.59
CA PRO A 76 -6.53 -18.65 -3.84
C PRO A 76 -5.05 -18.39 -4.10
N THR A 77 -4.29 -19.40 -4.50
CA THR A 77 -2.89 -19.29 -4.91
C THR A 77 -2.74 -18.82 -6.36
N GLU A 78 -3.76 -19.09 -7.19
CA GLU A 78 -3.81 -18.70 -8.59
C GLU A 78 -4.14 -17.22 -8.76
N LEU A 79 -3.34 -16.50 -9.54
CA LEU A 79 -3.45 -15.05 -9.73
C LEU A 79 -4.83 -14.61 -10.24
N ASN A 80 -5.45 -15.38 -11.14
CA ASN A 80 -6.75 -15.03 -11.71
C ASN A 80 -7.88 -15.14 -10.69
N GLU A 81 -7.85 -16.21 -9.88
CA GLU A 81 -8.81 -16.41 -8.78
C GLU A 81 -8.61 -15.37 -7.68
N PHE A 82 -7.35 -15.05 -7.38
CA PHE A 82 -7.02 -14.02 -6.41
C PHE A 82 -7.51 -12.64 -6.85
N LYS A 83 -7.31 -12.27 -8.12
CA LYS A 83 -7.89 -11.04 -8.72
C LYS A 83 -9.41 -10.98 -8.65
N ARG A 84 -10.09 -12.11 -8.82
CA ARG A 84 -11.54 -12.17 -8.69
C ARG A 84 -11.97 -11.92 -7.25
N LEU A 85 -11.23 -12.47 -6.29
CA LEU A 85 -11.48 -12.30 -4.87
C LEU A 85 -11.23 -10.85 -4.39
N THR A 86 -10.12 -10.22 -4.80
CA THR A 86 -9.75 -8.85 -4.37
C THR A 86 -10.70 -7.79 -4.91
N LYS A 87 -11.28 -8.00 -6.10
CA LYS A 87 -12.34 -7.15 -6.68
C LYS A 87 -13.69 -7.28 -5.97
N SER A 88 -13.88 -8.32 -5.15
CA SER A 88 -15.10 -8.43 -4.35
C SER A 88 -15.07 -7.42 -3.20
N VAL A 89 -16.19 -6.71 -2.99
CA VAL A 89 -16.33 -5.60 -2.02
C VAL A 89 -16.06 -6.03 -0.56
N ASN A 90 -16.00 -7.34 -0.29
CA ASN A 90 -15.80 -7.91 1.05
C ASN A 90 -14.34 -8.01 1.51
N SER A 91 -13.35 -7.74 0.65
CA SER A 91 -11.92 -7.86 1.01
C SER A 91 -11.52 -7.00 2.21
N LYS A 92 -12.17 -5.85 2.42
CA LYS A 92 -11.91 -4.94 3.56
C LYS A 92 -12.20 -5.57 4.93
N ASN A 93 -13.20 -6.46 5.00
CA ASN A 93 -13.63 -7.11 6.25
C ASN A 93 -13.18 -8.57 6.32
N ASP A 94 -12.40 -9.03 5.35
CA ASP A 94 -11.97 -10.42 5.27
C ASP A 94 -10.75 -10.67 6.17
N ASP A 95 -10.98 -11.44 7.23
CA ASP A 95 -9.96 -11.82 8.22
C ASP A 95 -8.78 -12.58 7.57
N ARG A 96 -8.99 -13.25 6.44
CA ARG A 96 -7.93 -14.00 5.74
C ARG A 96 -6.81 -13.10 5.28
N PHE A 97 -7.15 -11.96 4.67
CA PHE A 97 -6.18 -10.95 4.24
C PHE A 97 -5.46 -10.36 5.46
N ARG A 98 -6.19 -10.07 6.54
CA ARG A 98 -5.58 -9.56 7.77
C ARG A 98 -4.54 -10.52 8.33
N ARG A 99 -4.82 -11.82 8.38
CA ARG A 99 -3.88 -12.85 8.83
C ARG A 99 -2.67 -12.94 7.91
N LEU A 100 -2.89 -12.92 6.58
CA LEU A 100 -1.81 -12.95 5.59
C LEU A 100 -0.86 -11.76 5.76
N PHE A 101 -1.38 -10.54 5.81
CA PHE A 101 -0.54 -9.34 6.03
C PHE A 101 0.20 -9.37 7.37
N LYS A 102 -0.43 -9.88 8.44
CA LYS A 102 0.23 -10.05 9.74
C LYS A 102 1.37 -11.07 9.68
N ALA A 103 1.20 -12.15 8.92
CA ALA A 103 2.25 -13.14 8.71
C ALA A 103 3.40 -12.52 7.91
N MET A 104 3.11 -11.86 6.79
CA MET A 104 4.14 -11.20 5.97
C MET A 104 4.89 -10.11 6.75
N ASP A 105 4.24 -9.36 7.64
CA ASP A 105 4.89 -8.37 8.52
C ASP A 105 5.86 -9.04 9.51
N ARG A 106 5.49 -10.21 10.06
CA ARG A 106 6.36 -10.99 10.96
C ARG A 106 7.57 -11.59 10.25
N HIS A 107 7.37 -12.18 9.08
CA HIS A 107 8.46 -12.71 8.25
C HIS A 107 9.32 -11.58 7.67
N GLY A 108 8.71 -10.40 7.49
CA GLY A 108 9.41 -9.15 7.40
C GLY A 108 10.11 -8.91 6.08
N THR A 109 9.39 -9.09 4.96
CA THR A 109 9.89 -8.68 3.66
C THR A 109 10.22 -7.18 3.68
N VAL A 110 11.22 -6.79 2.88
CA VAL A 110 11.67 -5.41 2.78
C VAL A 110 10.51 -4.49 2.40
N GLU A 111 9.69 -4.88 1.42
CA GLU A 111 8.57 -4.06 0.96
C GLU A 111 7.43 -3.96 1.98
N ILE A 112 7.07 -5.04 2.68
CA ILE A 112 6.00 -5.00 3.70
C ILE A 112 6.46 -4.20 4.92
N LYS A 113 7.73 -4.35 5.33
CA LYS A 113 8.33 -3.53 6.39
C LYS A 113 8.34 -2.05 6.01
N ARG A 114 8.75 -1.72 4.79
CA ARG A 114 8.76 -0.34 4.27
C ARG A 114 7.36 0.25 4.22
N LEU A 115 6.38 -0.47 3.66
CA LEU A 115 4.98 -0.05 3.65
C LEU A 115 4.47 0.23 5.07
N THR A 116 4.73 -0.68 5.99
CA THR A 116 4.32 -0.57 7.40
C THR A 116 5.02 0.59 8.09
N ALA A 117 6.31 0.81 7.83
CA ALA A 117 7.09 1.91 8.37
C ALA A 117 6.56 3.26 7.88
N TRP A 118 6.30 3.41 6.58
CA TRP A 118 5.69 4.62 6.01
C TRP A 118 4.32 4.90 6.63
N ILE A 119 3.44 3.89 6.72
CA ILE A 119 2.11 4.08 7.33
C ILE A 119 2.24 4.50 8.80
N LYS A 120 3.11 3.85 9.57
CA LYS A 120 3.34 4.19 10.99
C LYS A 120 3.90 5.60 11.15
N TYR A 121 4.90 5.97 10.35
CA TYR A 121 5.51 7.30 10.38
C TYR A 121 4.49 8.39 10.02
N LEU A 122 3.77 8.24 8.91
CA LEU A 122 2.77 9.21 8.46
C LEU A 122 1.64 9.37 9.48
N LYS A 123 1.18 8.27 10.09
CA LYS A 123 0.17 8.33 11.16
C LYS A 123 0.66 9.03 12.42
N LYS A 124 1.96 8.95 12.73
CA LYS A 124 2.57 9.61 13.90
C LYS A 124 2.89 11.09 13.64
N HIS A 125 3.27 11.42 12.41
CA HIS A 125 3.74 12.75 12.00
C HIS A 125 2.79 13.44 11.02
N GLN A 126 1.48 13.28 11.21
CA GLN A 126 0.43 13.67 10.25
C GLN A 126 0.63 15.05 9.61
N TYR A 127 0.88 16.07 10.43
CA TYR A 127 1.04 17.46 10.00
C TYR A 127 2.50 17.95 9.98
N ASN A 128 3.43 17.17 10.53
CA ASN A 128 4.86 17.52 10.65
C ASN A 128 5.76 16.47 9.98
N THR A 129 5.28 15.82 8.92
CA THR A 129 6.01 14.80 8.17
C THR A 129 7.22 15.45 7.47
N LYS A 130 8.41 14.90 7.72
CA LYS A 130 9.63 15.24 6.96
C LYS A 130 9.84 14.21 5.87
N ILE A 131 10.00 14.67 4.63
CA ILE A 131 10.19 13.76 3.49
C ILE A 131 11.52 13.02 3.57
N ASP A 132 12.56 13.64 4.12
CA ASP A 132 13.87 12.99 4.26
C ASP A 132 13.83 11.80 5.23
N ASP A 133 13.02 11.88 6.30
CA ASP A 133 12.82 10.74 7.20
C ASP A 133 12.18 9.56 6.46
N LEU A 134 11.21 9.83 5.56
CA LEU A 134 10.52 8.80 4.78
C LEU A 134 11.43 8.10 3.76
N ARG A 135 12.44 8.80 3.24
CA ARG A 135 13.43 8.24 2.29
C ARG A 135 14.38 7.25 2.96
N ASN A 136 14.58 7.39 4.27
CA ASN A 136 15.50 6.58 5.06
C ASN A 136 14.80 5.36 5.74
N LEU A 137 13.52 5.11 5.44
CA LEU A 137 12.73 3.96 5.92
C LEU A 137 12.67 2.81 4.91
#